data_AF-A0A7V4SNN6-F1
#
_entry.id   AF-A0A7V4SNN6-F1
#
_cell.length_a   1.000
_cell.length_b   1.000
_cell.length_c   1.000
_cell.angle_alpha   90.00
_cell.angle_beta   90.00
_cell.angle_gamma   90.00
#
_symmetry.space_group_name_H-M   'P 1'
#
loop_
_entity.id
_entity.type
_entity.pdbx_description
1 polymer ?
#
loop_
_entity_poly.entity_id
_entity_poly.type
_entity_poly.pdbx_seq_one_letter_code
_entity_poly.pdbx_strand_id
1 'polypeptide(L)'
;MKKALVLVVLTAVAALFASFAFAGDHATVGAEKCKMCHKVQYESWLKTKHAAQTPKVDCETCHGPGGDYWKPAVMKDAAASKAAGLIAKPEKAFCTEKCHKANWNDAMLAKSHDHKAK
;
A
#
# COMPACT_ATOMS: atom_id res chain seq x y z
N MET A 1 -26.25 -8.02 45.05
CA MET A 1 -24.89 -7.42 44.99
C MET A 1 -23.89 -8.27 44.21
N LYS A 2 -23.70 -9.56 44.55
CA LYS A 2 -22.73 -10.45 43.86
C LYS A 2 -22.99 -10.63 42.35
N LYS A 3 -24.26 -10.76 41.93
CA LYS A 3 -24.64 -10.88 40.49
C LYS A 3 -24.43 -9.60 39.68
N ALA A 4 -24.62 -8.43 40.31
CA ALA A 4 -24.37 -7.13 39.68
C ALA A 4 -22.85 -6.87 39.53
N LEU A 5 -22.05 -7.27 40.51
CA LEU A 5 -20.59 -7.19 40.45
C LEU A 5 -20.01 -8.09 39.34
N VAL A 6 -20.54 -9.31 39.17
CA VAL A 6 -20.12 -10.23 38.09
C VAL A 6 -20.47 -9.68 36.71
N LEU A 7 -21.64 -9.04 36.56
CA LEU A 7 -22.06 -8.43 35.30
C LEU A 7 -21.19 -7.23 34.93
N VAL A 8 -20.86 -6.37 35.90
CA VAL A 8 -19.97 -5.22 35.70
C VAL A 8 -18.55 -5.64 35.34
N VAL A 9 -18.04 -6.70 35.99
CA VAL A 9 -16.71 -7.26 35.66
C VAL A 9 -16.69 -7.89 34.27
N LEU A 10 -17.74 -8.63 33.88
CA LEU A 10 -17.85 -9.20 32.52
C LEU A 10 -17.93 -8.13 31.43
N THR A 11 -18.67 -7.05 31.66
CA THR A 11 -18.73 -5.92 30.72
C THR A 11 -17.40 -5.16 30.63
N ALA A 12 -16.68 -5.01 31.75
CA ALA A 12 -15.37 -4.35 31.76
C ALA A 12 -14.30 -5.19 31.05
N VAL A 13 -14.33 -6.52 31.21
CA VAL A 13 -13.42 -7.44 30.49
C VAL A 13 -13.72 -7.44 28.99
N ALA A 14 -14.99 -7.44 28.58
CA ALA A 14 -15.36 -7.36 27.16
C ALA A 14 -14.90 -6.03 26.51
N ALA A 15 -14.99 -4.90 27.24
CA ALA A 15 -14.49 -3.62 26.78
C ALA A 15 -12.96 -3.55 26.66
N LEU A 16 -12.22 -4.28 27.51
CA LEU A 16 -10.76 -4.39 27.43
C LEU A 16 -10.29 -5.21 26.21
N PHE A 17 -11.07 -6.19 25.76
CA PHE A 17 -10.75 -6.99 24.56
C PHE A 17 -11.09 -6.28 23.24
N ALA A 18 -12.07 -5.37 23.22
CA ALA A 18 -12.45 -4.61 22.02
C ALA A 18 -11.37 -3.61 21.56
N SER A 19 -10.42 -3.27 22.42
CA SER A 19 -9.35 -2.28 22.14
C SER A 19 -8.15 -2.85 21.38
N PHE A 20 -8.13 -4.15 21.08
CA PHE A 20 -7.04 -4.81 20.34
C PHE A 20 -7.36 -5.03 18.86
N ALA A 21 -8.15 -4.14 18.23
CA ALA A 21 -8.18 -4.04 16.78
C ALA A 21 -6.86 -3.39 16.30
N PHE A 22 -5.77 -4.16 16.33
CA PHE A 22 -4.56 -3.79 15.61
C PHE A 22 -4.88 -3.86 14.12
N ALA A 23 -5.14 -2.70 13.51
CA ALA A 23 -4.84 -2.53 12.09
C ALA A 23 -3.32 -2.73 11.99
N GLY A 24 -2.90 -3.96 11.67
CA GLY A 24 -1.49 -4.31 11.61
C GLY A 24 -0.81 -3.42 10.58
N ASP A 25 0.30 -2.79 10.98
CA ASP A 25 1.17 -2.09 10.05
C ASP A 25 1.57 -3.05 8.93
N HIS A 26 1.10 -2.78 7.71
CA HIS A 26 1.46 -3.59 6.56
C HIS A 26 2.95 -3.45 6.31
N ALA A 27 3.69 -4.55 6.37
CA ALA A 27 5.13 -4.54 6.18
C ALA A 27 5.46 -4.07 4.76
N THR A 28 6.23 -2.98 4.65
CA THR A 28 6.76 -2.52 3.37
C THR A 28 7.84 -3.48 2.88
N VAL A 29 7.76 -3.88 1.61
CA VAL A 29 8.74 -4.80 1.00
C VAL A 29 9.84 -4.05 0.23
N GLY A 30 9.51 -2.88 -0.31
CA GLY A 30 10.42 -1.99 -1.03
C GLY A 30 10.75 -2.40 -2.49
N ALA A 31 11.26 -1.43 -3.26
CA ALA A 31 11.52 -1.53 -4.70
C ALA A 31 12.33 -2.75 -5.11
N GLU A 32 13.35 -3.10 -4.30
CA GLU A 32 14.29 -4.17 -4.63
C GLU A 32 13.61 -5.54 -4.65
N LYS A 33 12.60 -5.75 -3.80
CA LYS A 33 11.80 -6.98 -3.82
C LYS A 33 10.85 -6.99 -5.02
N CYS A 34 10.23 -5.86 -5.34
CA CYS A 34 9.36 -5.71 -6.51
C CYS A 34 10.13 -5.97 -7.83
N LYS A 35 11.37 -5.47 -7.93
CA LYS A 35 12.25 -5.59 -9.12
C LYS A 35 12.51 -7.02 -9.56
N MET A 36 12.52 -7.98 -8.62
CA MET A 36 12.79 -9.39 -8.91
C MET A 36 11.83 -9.95 -9.97
N CYS A 37 10.58 -9.45 -10.02
CA CYS A 37 9.58 -9.82 -11.01
C CYS A 37 9.23 -8.66 -11.96
N HIS A 38 9.15 -7.43 -11.44
CA HIS A 38 8.73 -6.23 -12.18
C HIS A 38 9.91 -5.39 -12.66
N LYS A 39 10.91 -6.03 -13.28
CA LYS A 39 12.14 -5.37 -13.75
C LYS A 39 11.89 -4.20 -14.69
N VAL A 40 10.95 -4.35 -15.63
CA VAL A 40 10.67 -3.31 -16.63
C VAL A 40 10.03 -2.09 -15.97
N GLN A 41 9.08 -2.30 -15.05
CA GLN A 41 8.44 -1.25 -14.27
C GLN A 41 9.46 -0.54 -13.37
N TYR A 42 10.33 -1.31 -12.70
CA TYR A 42 11.41 -0.77 -11.88
C TYR A 42 12.33 0.14 -12.70
N GLU A 43 12.71 -0.25 -13.92
CA GLU A 43 13.55 0.56 -14.79
C GLU A 43 12.88 1.87 -15.24
N SER A 44 11.56 1.88 -15.45
CA SER A 44 10.82 3.12 -15.73
C SER A 44 10.72 4.02 -14.50
N TRP A 45 10.39 3.45 -13.33
CA TRP A 45 10.35 4.18 -12.05
C TRP A 45 11.72 4.78 -11.67
N LEU A 46 12.82 4.06 -11.90
CA LEU A 46 14.18 4.53 -11.59
C LEU A 46 14.56 5.83 -12.32
N LYS A 47 13.91 6.13 -13.44
CA LYS A 47 14.12 7.37 -14.24
C LYS A 47 13.34 8.57 -13.71
N THR A 48 12.58 8.40 -12.62
CA THR A 48 11.71 9.43 -12.04
C THR A 48 12.38 10.10 -10.83
N LYS A 49 11.89 11.27 -10.42
CA LYS A 49 12.36 11.93 -9.20
C LYS A 49 11.97 11.16 -7.92
N HIS A 50 10.93 10.32 -7.99
CA HIS A 50 10.47 9.52 -6.85
C HIS A 50 11.54 8.54 -6.36
N ALA A 51 12.29 7.93 -7.29
CA ALA A 51 13.37 6.99 -6.97
C ALA A 51 14.55 7.62 -6.23
N ALA A 52 14.77 8.92 -6.41
CA ALA A 52 15.86 9.68 -5.79
C ALA A 52 15.41 10.55 -4.61
N GLN A 53 14.12 10.54 -4.26
CA GLN A 53 13.58 11.40 -3.21
C GLN A 53 13.86 10.82 -1.81
N THR A 54 14.02 11.69 -0.83
CA THR A 54 14.09 11.34 0.61
C THR A 54 12.98 12.08 1.37
N PRO A 55 12.06 11.38 2.04
CA PRO A 55 11.93 9.92 2.09
C PRO A 55 11.56 9.32 0.72
N LYS A 56 11.94 8.06 0.53
CA LYS A 56 11.75 7.34 -0.74
C LYS A 56 10.27 7.20 -1.07
N VAL A 57 9.90 7.60 -2.29
CA VAL A 57 8.58 7.35 -2.87
C VAL A 57 8.71 6.10 -3.74
N ASP A 58 8.30 4.97 -3.18
CA ASP A 58 8.50 3.64 -3.76
C ASP A 58 7.21 3.12 -4.42
N CYS A 59 7.25 1.92 -5.01
CA CYS A 59 6.12 1.24 -5.62
C CYS A 59 4.90 1.22 -4.70
N GLU A 60 5.10 0.87 -3.43
CA GLU A 60 4.06 0.74 -2.41
C GLU A 60 3.45 2.09 -2.02
N THR A 61 4.17 3.19 -2.22
CA THR A 61 3.61 4.53 -1.98
C THR A 61 2.40 4.77 -2.86
N CYS A 62 2.34 4.22 -4.07
CA CYS A 62 1.21 4.39 -4.98
C CYS A 62 0.37 3.12 -5.14
N HIS A 63 0.99 1.94 -5.09
CA HIS A 63 0.34 0.67 -5.38
C HIS A 63 -0.20 -0.06 -4.14
N GLY A 64 -0.10 0.54 -2.95
CA GLY A 64 -0.61 -0.05 -1.72
C GLY A 64 0.36 -1.06 -1.08
N PRO A 65 -0.10 -1.84 -0.10
CA PRO A 65 0.76 -2.63 0.80
C PRO A 65 1.37 -3.85 0.10
N GLY A 66 2.57 -3.70 -0.45
CA GLY A 66 3.27 -4.78 -1.16
C GLY A 66 3.48 -6.03 -0.31
N GLY A 67 3.60 -5.88 1.01
CA GLY A 67 3.71 -6.98 1.96
C GLY A 67 2.62 -8.05 1.82
N ASP A 68 1.43 -7.64 1.39
CA ASP A 68 0.26 -8.51 1.35
C ASP A 68 0.07 -9.19 0.00
N TYR A 69 0.61 -8.61 -1.08
CA TYR A 69 0.43 -9.11 -2.44
C TYR A 69 1.72 -9.52 -3.16
N TRP A 70 2.92 -9.37 -2.58
CA TRP A 70 4.16 -9.75 -3.27
C TRP A 70 4.33 -11.27 -3.47
N LYS A 71 3.64 -12.09 -2.67
CA LYS A 71 3.69 -13.55 -2.78
C LYS A 71 3.17 -13.97 -4.16
N PRO A 72 3.88 -14.84 -4.91
CA PRO A 72 3.49 -15.20 -6.27
C PRO A 72 2.06 -15.74 -6.42
N ALA A 73 1.54 -16.45 -5.40
CA ALA A 73 0.17 -16.95 -5.40
C ALA A 73 -0.89 -15.84 -5.34
N VAL A 74 -0.57 -14.70 -4.71
CA VAL A 74 -1.45 -13.53 -4.62
C VAL A 74 -1.23 -12.63 -5.84
N MET A 75 0.02 -12.26 -6.15
CA MET A 75 0.38 -11.35 -7.24
C MET A 75 -0.17 -11.76 -8.61
N LYS A 76 -0.22 -13.07 -8.89
CA LYS A 76 -0.70 -13.60 -10.17
C LYS A 76 -2.22 -13.66 -10.28
N ASP A 77 -2.92 -13.50 -9.16
CA ASP A 77 -4.38 -13.44 -9.09
C ASP A 77 -4.81 -11.98 -8.86
N ALA A 78 -5.45 -11.39 -9.88
CA ALA A 78 -5.87 -9.99 -9.83
C ALA A 78 -6.93 -9.74 -8.73
N ALA A 79 -7.82 -10.69 -8.48
CA ALA A 79 -8.85 -10.56 -7.46
C ALA A 79 -8.23 -10.65 -6.06
N ALA A 80 -7.33 -11.62 -5.85
CA ALA A 80 -6.61 -11.76 -4.58
C ALA A 80 -5.72 -10.55 -4.31
N SER A 81 -5.00 -10.05 -5.32
CA SER A 81 -4.16 -8.85 -5.19
C SER A 81 -4.99 -7.61 -4.82
N LYS A 82 -6.15 -7.42 -5.48
CA LYS A 82 -7.05 -6.32 -5.15
C LYS A 82 -7.64 -6.45 -3.74
N ALA A 83 -8.03 -7.67 -3.34
CA ALA A 83 -8.51 -7.95 -1.99
C ALA A 83 -7.43 -7.71 -0.93
N ALA A 84 -6.16 -7.93 -1.28
CA ALA A 84 -4.98 -7.61 -0.48
C ALA A 84 -4.58 -6.13 -0.52
N GLY A 85 -5.38 -5.25 -1.15
CA GLY A 85 -5.16 -3.80 -1.12
C GLY A 85 -4.32 -3.22 -2.27
N LEU A 86 -4.03 -4.00 -3.32
CA LEU A 86 -3.33 -3.47 -4.51
C LEU A 86 -4.11 -2.32 -5.14
N ILE A 87 -3.44 -1.18 -5.31
CA ILE A 87 -3.91 -0.05 -6.12
C ILE A 87 -3.26 -0.15 -7.50
N ALA A 88 -3.88 -0.91 -8.41
CA ALA A 88 -3.27 -1.18 -9.73
C ALA A 88 -3.14 0.08 -10.60
N LYS A 89 -4.11 1.00 -10.49
CA LYS A 89 -4.14 2.27 -11.23
C LYS A 89 -4.49 3.40 -10.26
N PRO A 90 -3.49 4.08 -9.67
CA PRO A 90 -3.74 5.24 -8.84
C PRO A 90 -4.42 6.34 -9.65
N GLU A 91 -5.49 6.91 -9.11
CA GLU A 91 -6.19 8.03 -9.75
C GLU A 91 -5.40 9.33 -9.56
N LYS A 92 -5.66 10.34 -10.41
CA LYS A 92 -4.99 11.64 -10.33
C LYS A 92 -5.05 12.27 -8.93
N ALA A 93 -6.19 12.14 -8.25
CA ALA A 93 -6.39 12.64 -6.90
C ALA A 93 -5.31 12.12 -5.92
N PHE A 94 -4.93 10.85 -6.06
CA PHE A 94 -3.85 10.22 -5.28
C PHE A 94 -2.54 11.02 -5.35
N CYS A 95 -2.21 11.52 -6.54
CA CYS A 95 -0.99 12.28 -6.78
C CYS A 95 -1.10 13.74 -6.35
N THR A 96 -2.26 14.37 -6.55
CA THR A 96 -2.43 15.82 -6.40
C THR A 96 -2.83 16.25 -4.98
N GLU A 97 -3.54 15.42 -4.22
CA GLU A 97 -4.05 15.81 -2.90
C GLU A 97 -2.93 16.10 -1.89
N LYS A 98 -1.86 15.32 -1.95
CA LYS A 98 -0.76 15.39 -0.97
C LYS A 98 0.52 15.99 -1.55
N CYS A 99 0.91 15.60 -2.77
CA CYS A 99 2.26 15.83 -3.28
C CYS A 99 2.33 16.81 -4.47
N HIS A 100 1.51 16.61 -5.51
CA HIS A 100 1.60 17.34 -6.77
C HIS A 100 0.53 18.44 -6.91
N LYS A 101 0.33 19.25 -5.86
CA LYS A 101 -0.77 20.24 -5.79
C LYS A 101 -0.72 21.31 -6.90
N ALA A 102 0.47 21.79 -7.24
CA ALA A 102 0.65 22.91 -8.16
C ALA A 102 1.49 22.57 -9.41
N ASN A 103 2.16 21.42 -9.42
CA ASN A 103 3.11 21.04 -10.47
C ASN A 103 2.70 19.77 -11.23
N TRP A 104 1.43 19.36 -11.10
CA TRP A 104 0.93 18.20 -11.81
C TRP A 104 0.89 18.44 -13.32
N ASN A 105 1.34 17.43 -14.05
CA ASN A 105 1.15 17.28 -15.47
C ASN A 105 0.79 15.81 -15.73
N ASP A 106 -0.22 15.55 -16.56
CA ASP A 106 -0.67 14.18 -16.87
C ASP A 106 0.45 13.31 -17.48
N ALA A 107 1.44 13.92 -18.15
CA ALA A 107 2.62 13.22 -18.66
C ALA A 107 3.54 12.65 -17.55
N MET A 108 3.44 13.15 -16.31
CA MET A 108 4.24 12.63 -15.18
C MET A 108 3.89 11.18 -14.87
N LEU A 109 2.60 10.83 -14.89
CA LEU A 109 2.15 9.47 -14.65
C LEU A 109 2.62 8.53 -15.76
N ALA A 110 2.57 9.00 -17.01
CA ALA A 110 3.06 8.25 -18.16
C ALA A 110 4.54 7.91 -18.02
N LYS A 111 5.38 8.81 -17.51
CA LYS A 111 6.82 8.56 -17.33
C LYS A 111 7.11 7.40 -16.36
N SER A 112 6.38 7.30 -15.25
CA SER A 112 6.54 6.19 -14.29
C SER A 112 6.04 4.85 -14.87
N HIS A 113 5.15 4.89 -15.86
CA HIS A 113 4.57 3.73 -16.54
C HIS A 113 5.04 3.60 -18.00
N ASP A 114 6.15 4.25 -18.35
CA ASP A 114 6.78 4.19 -19.68
C ASP A 114 7.58 2.89 -19.81
N HIS A 115 6.92 1.77 -19.54
CA HIS A 115 7.42 0.44 -19.77
C HIS A 115 6.71 -0.08 -21.01
N LYS A 116 7.48 -0.52 -22.02
CA LYS A 116 6.88 -1.24 -23.15
C LYS A 116 6.19 -2.48 -22.57
N ALA A 117 4.89 -2.65 -22.85
CA ALA A 117 4.24 -3.93 -22.61
C ALA A 117 5.08 -5.00 -23.32
N LYS A 118 5.45 -6.05 -22.58
CA LYS A 118 5.99 -7.24 -23.22
C LYS A 118 4.88 -7.95 -23.98
#